data_AF-A0A7S2CVT6-F1
#
_entry.id   AF-A0A7S2CVT6-F1
#
_cell.length_a   1.000
_cell.length_b   1.000
_cell.length_c   1.000
_cell.angle_alpha   90.00
_cell.angle_beta   90.00
_cell.angle_gamma   90.00
#
_symmetry.space_group_name_H-M   'P 1'
#
loop_
_entity.id
_entity.type
_entity.pdbx_description
1 polymer ?
#
loop_
_entity_poly.entity_id
_entity_poly.type
_entity_poly.pdbx_seq_one_letter_code
_entity_poly.pdbx_strand_id
1 'polypeptide(L)'
;VTLINFTVTQDGLEEQLLETTVAQELPELAEKKGQLVLENVAMNRQLFDIESQILQLLSNAEGSILDNTELIDTLADAKVKSDEINGKMEEAKLVTKEIHETSETYRPVAFRGSLLYFSIADLSSVDPMYQYAL
;
A
#
# COMPACT_ATOMS: atom_id res chain seq x y z
N VAL A 1 -6.59 -10.24 29.26
CA VAL A 1 -5.34 -9.52 28.91
C VAL A 1 -5.03 -9.84 27.46
N THR A 2 -4.86 -8.83 26.61
CA THR A 2 -4.47 -9.02 25.20
C THR A 2 -2.97 -8.79 25.10
N LEU A 3 -2.21 -9.83 24.78
CA LEU A 3 -0.75 -9.73 24.57
C LEU A 3 -0.50 -9.39 23.10
N ILE A 4 0.30 -8.36 22.84
CA ILE A 4 0.73 -7.99 21.49
C ILE A 4 2.21 -8.35 21.37
N ASN A 5 2.54 -9.15 20.36
CA ASN A 5 3.89 -9.64 20.12
C ASN A 5 4.60 -8.76 19.08
N PHE A 6 5.78 -8.24 19.45
CA PHE A 6 6.64 -7.41 18.59
C PHE A 6 7.92 -8.13 18.16
N THR A 7 8.00 -9.45 18.33
CA THR A 7 9.15 -10.23 17.90
C THR A 7 9.32 -10.10 16.38
N VAL A 8 10.54 -9.73 15.99
CA VAL A 8 10.97 -9.67 14.59
C VAL A 8 10.96 -11.07 13.99
N THR A 9 10.35 -11.22 12.81
CA THR A 9 10.37 -12.46 12.02
C THR A 9 11.39 -12.35 10.90
N GLN A 10 11.92 -13.49 10.43
CA GLN A 10 12.90 -13.53 9.36
C GLN A 10 12.35 -12.90 8.07
N ASP A 11 11.12 -13.26 7.70
CA ASP A 11 10.44 -12.71 6.53
C ASP A 11 10.19 -11.20 6.66
N GLY A 12 9.81 -10.75 7.86
CA GLY A 12 9.54 -9.33 8.13
C GLY A 12 10.80 -8.48 8.04
N LEU A 13 11.92 -8.97 8.59
CA LEU A 13 13.21 -8.29 8.50
C LEU A 13 13.75 -8.30 7.06
N GLU A 14 13.58 -9.41 6.35
CA GLU A 14 13.96 -9.48 4.93
C GLU A 14 13.22 -8.43 4.10
N GLU A 15 11.91 -8.29 4.28
CA GLU A 15 11.13 -7.28 3.57
C GLU A 15 11.61 -5.85 3.88
N GLN A 16 11.89 -5.54 5.15
CA GLN A 16 12.44 -4.24 5.55
C GLN A 16 13.81 -3.95 4.95
N LEU A 17 14.69 -4.95 4.93
CA LEU A 17 16.01 -4.83 4.33
C LEU A 17 15.93 -4.66 2.81
N LEU A 18 14.96 -5.31 2.15
CA LEU A 18 14.72 -5.13 0.73
C LEU A 18 14.30 -3.69 0.42
N GLU A 19 13.32 -3.17 1.15
CA GLU A 19 12.88 -1.78 0.98
C GLU A 19 14.01 -0.78 1.20
N THR A 20 14.81 -1.00 2.25
CA THR A 20 15.96 -0.12 2.57
C THR A 20 17.03 -0.18 1.47
N THR A 21 17.35 -1.39 0.98
CA THR A 21 18.34 -1.58 -0.08
C THR A 21 17.89 -0.89 -1.37
N VAL A 22 16.62 -1.07 -1.75
CA VAL A 22 16.07 -0.43 -2.95
C VAL A 22 16.04 1.09 -2.80
N ALA A 23 15.70 1.62 -1.62
CA ALA A 23 15.72 3.06 -1.37
C ALA A 23 17.13 3.67 -1.51
N GLN A 24 18.16 2.90 -1.18
CA GLN A 24 19.55 3.35 -1.28
C GLN A 24 20.12 3.19 -2.70
N GLU A 25 19.85 2.08 -3.38
CA GLU A 25 20.38 1.78 -4.72
C GLU A 25 19.58 2.47 -5.84
N LEU A 26 18.26 2.61 -5.67
CA LEU A 26 17.34 3.16 -6.66
C LEU A 26 16.42 4.23 -6.02
N PRO A 27 16.96 5.38 -5.60
CA PRO A 27 16.21 6.41 -4.88
C PRO A 27 15.03 6.97 -5.68
N GLU A 28 15.17 7.15 -6.99
CA GLU A 28 14.08 7.62 -7.86
C GLU A 28 12.90 6.64 -7.90
N LEU A 29 13.19 5.34 -7.89
CA LEU A 29 12.17 4.28 -7.90
C LEU A 29 11.45 4.21 -6.55
N ALA A 30 12.19 4.39 -5.45
CA ALA A 30 11.61 4.47 -4.11
C ALA A 30 10.74 5.72 -3.91
N GLU A 31 11.17 6.88 -4.44
CA GLU A 31 10.37 8.10 -4.43
C GLU A 31 9.08 7.91 -5.24
N LYS A 32 9.18 7.33 -6.46
CA LYS A 32 8.02 7.02 -7.30
C LYS A 32 7.06 6.06 -6.60
N LYS A 33 7.55 5.01 -5.92
CA LYS A 33 6.73 4.11 -5.09
C LYS A 33 5.99 4.91 -4.01
N GLY A 34 6.68 5.81 -3.31
CA GLY A 34 6.09 6.65 -2.28
C GLY A 34 4.99 7.58 -2.81
N GLN A 35 5.24 8.25 -3.93
CA GLN A 35 4.25 9.10 -4.59
C GLN A 35 3.02 8.30 -5.03
N LEU A 36 3.22 7.14 -5.67
CA LEU A 36 2.12 6.26 -6.08
C LEU A 36 1.26 5.80 -4.91
N VAL A 37 1.86 5.49 -3.75
CA VAL A 37 1.09 5.12 -2.54
C VAL A 37 0.19 6.28 -2.10
N LEU A 38 0.71 7.50 -2.05
CA LEU A 38 -0.06 8.68 -1.67
C LEU A 38 -1.20 8.97 -2.66
N GLU A 39 -0.90 8.88 -3.96
CA GLU A 39 -1.90 9.03 -5.02
C GLU A 39 -2.99 7.96 -4.90
N ASN A 40 -2.62 6.69 -4.71
CA ASN A 40 -3.58 5.59 -4.60
C ASN A 40 -4.50 5.77 -3.37
N VAL A 41 -3.97 6.23 -2.24
CA VAL A 41 -4.77 6.57 -1.05
C VAL A 41 -5.74 7.72 -1.35
N ALA A 42 -5.29 8.77 -2.03
CA ALA A 42 -6.13 9.89 -2.42
C ALA A 42 -7.25 9.47 -3.38
N MET A 43 -6.94 8.62 -4.36
CA MET A 43 -7.91 8.10 -5.33
C MET A 43 -8.95 7.19 -4.69
N ASN A 44 -8.53 6.27 -3.81
CA ASN A 44 -9.46 5.43 -3.04
C ASN A 44 -10.41 6.27 -2.18
N ARG A 45 -9.89 7.33 -1.56
CA ARG A 45 -10.73 8.27 -0.80
C ARG A 45 -11.72 9.00 -1.70
N GLN A 46 -11.30 9.48 -2.87
CA GLN A 46 -12.19 10.12 -3.83
C GLN A 46 -13.30 9.18 -4.30
N LEU A 47 -13.00 7.90 -4.56
CA LEU A 47 -14.05 6.91 -4.87
C LEU A 47 -15.03 6.75 -3.72
N PHE A 48 -14.54 6.60 -2.49
CA PHE A 48 -15.40 6.47 -1.32
C PHE A 48 -16.33 7.67 -1.15
N ASP A 49 -15.81 8.89 -1.37
CA ASP A 49 -16.58 10.12 -1.28
C ASP A 49 -17.66 10.18 -2.40
N ILE A 50 -17.31 9.77 -3.63
CA ILE A 50 -18.27 9.68 -4.75
C ILE A 50 -19.38 8.65 -4.44
N GLU A 51 -19.01 7.45 -3.98
CA GLU A 51 -19.98 6.40 -3.63
C GLU A 51 -20.91 6.85 -2.50
N SER A 52 -20.36 7.52 -1.48
CA SER A 52 -21.12 8.09 -0.37
C SER A 52 -22.10 9.17 -0.85
N GLN A 53 -21.66 10.04 -1.77
CA GLN A 53 -22.52 11.06 -2.37
C GLN A 53 -23.67 10.42 -3.16
N ILE A 54 -23.39 9.39 -3.97
CA ILE A 54 -24.43 8.65 -4.71
C ILE A 54 -25.45 8.05 -3.75
N LEU A 55 -25.01 7.37 -2.69
CA LEU A 55 -25.90 6.76 -1.70
C LEU A 55 -26.76 7.81 -0.98
N GLN A 56 -26.17 8.95 -0.61
CA GLN A 56 -26.89 10.04 0.03
C GLN A 56 -27.95 10.64 -0.91
N LEU A 57 -27.60 10.87 -2.17
CA LEU A 57 -28.53 11.40 -3.17
C LEU A 57 -29.70 10.43 -3.44
N LEU A 58 -29.42 9.13 -3.54
CA LEU A 58 -30.46 8.10 -3.71
C LEU A 58 -31.35 7.97 -2.46
N SER A 59 -30.78 8.08 -1.27
CA SER A 59 -31.53 7.99 -0.01
C SER A 59 -32.44 9.20 0.24
N ASN A 60 -32.07 10.38 -0.25
CA ASN A 60 -32.82 11.62 -0.06
C ASN A 60 -33.77 11.93 -1.21
N ALA A 61 -33.78 11.12 -2.28
CA ALA A 61 -34.68 11.30 -3.41
C ALA A 61 -36.13 10.98 -3.00
N GLU A 62 -36.94 12.03 -2.84
CA GLU A 62 -38.40 11.90 -2.68
C GLU A 62 -39.10 12.03 -4.03
N GLY A 63 -40.02 11.10 -4.36
CA GLY A 63 -40.74 11.06 -5.64
C GLY A 63 -40.10 10.14 -6.69
N SER A 64 -40.47 10.32 -7.96
CA SER A 64 -39.91 9.54 -9.07
C SER A 64 -38.49 10.03 -9.40
N ILE A 65 -37.49 9.18 -9.17
CA ILE A 65 -36.07 9.44 -9.47
C ILE A 65 -35.86 9.84 -10.94
N LEU A 66 -36.72 9.32 -11.84
CA LEU A 66 -36.66 9.59 -13.27
C LEU A 66 -37.08 11.02 -13.64
N ASP A 67 -37.78 11.73 -12.75
CA ASP A 67 -38.26 13.09 -12.99
C ASP A 67 -37.27 14.15 -12.46
N ASN A 68 -36.25 13.73 -11.71
CA ASN A 68 -35.22 14.61 -11.16
C ASN A 68 -34.01 14.65 -12.09
N THR A 69 -34.03 15.58 -13.06
CA THR A 69 -32.94 15.76 -14.03
C THR A 69 -31.61 16.12 -13.37
N GLU A 70 -31.62 16.93 -12.31
CA GLU A 70 -30.41 17.31 -11.56
C GLU A 70 -29.74 16.11 -10.89
N LEU A 71 -30.54 15.19 -10.35
CA LEU A 71 -30.07 13.92 -9.80
C LEU A 71 -29.45 13.02 -10.88
N ILE A 72 -30.10 12.91 -12.04
CA ILE A 72 -29.62 12.10 -13.17
C ILE A 72 -28.26 12.64 -13.67
N ASP A 73 -28.15 13.96 -13.85
CA ASP A 73 -26.92 14.60 -14.32
C ASP A 73 -25.78 14.40 -13.31
N THR A 74 -26.05 14.58 -12.02
CA THR A 74 -25.06 14.36 -10.96
C THR A 74 -24.59 12.90 -10.89
N LEU A 75 -25.50 11.93 -11.06
CA LEU A 75 -25.17 10.51 -11.12
C LEU A 75 -24.34 10.16 -12.35
N ALA A 76 -24.64 10.77 -13.50
CA ALA A 76 -23.87 10.58 -14.72
C ALA A 76 -22.43 11.11 -14.58
N ASP A 77 -22.27 12.31 -14.02
CA ASP A 77 -20.95 12.90 -13.76
C ASP A 77 -20.15 12.10 -12.73
N ALA A 78 -20.80 11.64 -11.66
CA ALA A 78 -20.19 10.79 -10.64
C ALA A 78 -19.69 9.47 -11.24
N LYS A 79 -20.48 8.86 -12.13
CA LYS A 79 -20.11 7.64 -12.85
C LYS A 79 -18.88 7.86 -13.73
N VAL A 80 -18.87 8.92 -14.54
CA VAL A 80 -17.73 9.22 -15.42
C VAL A 80 -16.45 9.42 -14.62
N LYS A 81 -16.51 10.17 -13.51
CA LYS A 81 -15.35 10.37 -12.62
C LYS A 81 -14.89 9.06 -11.96
N SER A 82 -15.82 8.23 -11.51
CA SER A 82 -15.49 6.92 -10.92
C SER A 82 -14.80 6.01 -11.94
N ASP A 83 -15.30 5.96 -13.18
CA ASP A 83 -14.70 5.18 -14.26
C ASP A 83 -13.28 5.68 -14.60
N GLU A 84 -13.06 6.99 -14.63
CA GLU A 84 -11.72 7.59 -14.84
C GLU A 84 -10.75 7.23 -13.71
N ILE A 85 -11.19 7.33 -12.46
CA ILE A 85 -10.38 7.00 -11.28
C ILE A 85 -10.03 5.50 -11.28
N ASN A 86 -10.98 4.63 -11.63
CA ASN A 86 -10.73 3.19 -11.75
C ASN A 86 -9.70 2.87 -12.84
N GLY A 87 -9.76 3.54 -13.99
CA GLY A 87 -8.77 3.38 -15.06
C GLY A 87 -7.36 3.74 -14.58
N LYS A 88 -7.21 4.90 -13.96
CA LYS A 88 -5.93 5.36 -13.40
C LYS A 88 -5.40 4.45 -12.27
N MET A 89 -6.27 3.90 -11.44
CA MET A 89 -5.86 2.93 -10.42
C MET A 89 -5.34 1.63 -11.02
N GLU A 90 -5.90 1.18 -12.14
CA GLU A 90 -5.41 -0.01 -12.84
C GLU A 90 -4.02 0.23 -13.44
N GLU A 91 -3.79 1.40 -14.03
CA GLU A 91 -2.45 1.82 -14.48
C GLU A 91 -1.45 1.86 -13.30
N ALA A 92 -1.85 2.45 -12.17
CA ALA A 92 -1.01 2.49 -10.98
C ALA A 92 -0.64 1.10 -10.44
N LYS A 93 -1.55 0.11 -10.54
CA LYS A 93 -1.25 -1.29 -10.18
C LYS A 93 -0.18 -1.89 -11.09
N LEU A 94 -0.25 -1.65 -12.40
CA LEU A 94 0.76 -2.13 -13.35
C LEU A 94 2.13 -1.56 -13.00
N VAL A 95 2.21 -0.25 -12.77
CA VAL A 95 3.47 0.40 -12.39
C VAL A 95 3.99 -0.10 -11.05
N THR A 96 3.10 -0.32 -10.07
CA THR A 96 3.48 -0.89 -8.75
C THR A 96 4.04 -2.29 -8.91
N LYS A 97 3.48 -3.09 -9.82
CA LYS A 97 3.97 -4.44 -10.12
C LYS A 97 5.37 -4.38 -10.73
N GLU A 98 5.61 -3.49 -11.70
CA GLU A 98 6.95 -3.31 -12.29
C GLU A 98 7.99 -2.87 -11.25
N ILE A 99 7.61 -1.96 -10.35
CA ILE A 99 8.44 -1.53 -9.21
C ILE A 99 8.76 -2.71 -8.31
N HIS A 100 7.78 -3.55 -8.00
CA HIS A 100 7.97 -4.75 -7.18
C HIS A 100 8.91 -5.75 -7.85
N GLU A 101 8.69 -6.08 -9.13
CA GLU A 101 9.57 -6.98 -9.89
C GLU A 101 11.02 -6.47 -9.94
N THR A 102 11.21 -5.16 -10.09
CA THR A 102 12.54 -4.54 -10.03
C THR A 102 13.15 -4.66 -8.64
N SER A 103 12.36 -4.45 -7.59
CA SER A 103 12.81 -4.58 -6.20
C SER A 103 13.26 -6.00 -5.89
N GLU A 104 12.55 -7.01 -6.37
CA GLU A 104 12.86 -8.43 -6.16
C GLU A 104 14.25 -8.85 -6.67
N THR A 105 14.85 -8.10 -7.60
CA THR A 105 16.25 -8.34 -8.02
C THR A 105 17.26 -8.21 -6.87
N TYR A 106 16.92 -7.44 -5.84
CA TYR A 106 17.74 -7.24 -4.63
C TYR A 106 17.39 -8.19 -3.48
N ARG A 107 16.36 -9.06 -3.63
CA ARG A 107 15.95 -10.00 -2.58
C ARG A 107 17.08 -10.87 -2.01
N PRO A 108 18.03 -11.39 -2.82
CA PRO A 108 19.16 -12.16 -2.28
C PRO A 108 20.02 -11.39 -1.28
N VAL A 109 20.13 -10.06 -1.41
CA VAL A 109 20.88 -9.21 -0.47
C VAL A 109 20.13 -9.11 0.86
N ALA A 110 18.83 -8.82 0.78
CA ALA A 110 17.96 -8.73 1.95
C ALA A 110 17.89 -10.06 2.73
N PHE A 111 17.77 -11.19 2.02
CA PHE A 111 17.76 -12.53 2.62
C PHE A 111 19.06 -12.80 3.41
N ARG A 112 20.22 -12.48 2.82
CA ARG A 112 21.51 -12.66 3.49
C ARG A 112 21.65 -11.77 4.73
N GLY A 113 21.16 -10.53 4.66
CA GLY A 113 21.14 -9.62 5.82
C GLY A 113 20.26 -10.15 6.95
N SER A 114 19.06 -10.64 6.62
CA SER A 114 18.16 -11.27 7.60
C SER A 114 18.78 -12.51 8.23
N LEU A 115 19.37 -13.40 7.41
CA LEU A 115 20.08 -14.59 7.90
C LEU A 115 21.22 -14.26 8.86
N LEU A 116 22.03 -13.24 8.57
CA LEU A 116 23.13 -12.81 9.43
C LEU A 116 22.61 -12.28 10.78
N TYR A 117 21.54 -11.47 10.76
CA TYR A 117 20.93 -10.97 11.99
C TYR A 117 20.45 -12.12 12.90
N PHE A 118 19.68 -13.07 12.36
CA PHE A 118 19.19 -14.20 13.15
C PHE A 118 20.32 -15.11 13.63
N SER A 119 21.36 -15.30 12.82
CA SER A 119 22.56 -16.04 13.25
C SER A 119 23.25 -15.38 14.45
N ILE A 120 23.29 -14.04 14.50
CA ILE A 120 23.84 -13.28 15.64
C ILE A 120 22.89 -13.34 16.84
N ALA A 121 21.58 -13.19 16.62
CA ALA A 121 20.58 -13.26 17.68
C ALA A 121 20.63 -14.62 18.41
N ASP A 122 20.84 -15.71 17.66
CA ASP A 122 20.97 -17.06 18.20
C ASP A 122 22.23 -17.24 19.08
N LEU A 123 23.27 -16.41 18.94
CA LEU A 123 24.47 -16.48 19.79
C LEU A 123 24.18 -16.18 21.25
N SER A 124 23.10 -15.45 21.54
CA SER A 124 22.64 -15.21 22.92
C SER A 124 22.30 -16.50 23.68
N SER A 125 22.01 -17.59 22.96
CA SER A 125 21.81 -18.92 23.55
C SER A 125 23.09 -19.59 24.07
N VAL A 126 24.25 -19.17 23.54
CA VAL A 126 25.57 -19.68 23.94
C VAL A 126 26.10 -18.91 25.16
N ASP A 127 26.05 -17.58 25.10
CA ASP A 127 26.41 -16.72 26.23
C ASP A 127 25.50 -15.47 26.23
N PRO A 128 24.87 -15.12 27.38
CA PRO A 128 24.06 -13.90 27.51
C PRO A 128 24.78 -12.60 27.15
N MET A 129 26.12 -12.56 27.18
CA MET A 129 26.90 -11.40 26.75
C MET A 129 26.78 -11.10 25.25
N TYR A 130 26.36 -12.07 24.42
CA TYR A 130 26.17 -11.90 22.97
C TYR A 130 24.78 -11.41 22.58
N GLN A 131 24.04 -10.81 23.50
CA GLN A 131 22.75 -10.19 23.20
C GLN A 131 22.95 -8.78 22.60
N TYR A 132 22.75 -8.67 21.29
CA TYR A 132 22.79 -7.40 20.56
C TYR A 132 21.37 -6.97 20.14
N ALA A 133 21.12 -5.66 20.16
CA ALA A 133 19.87 -5.08 19.65
C ALA A 133 20.00 -4.73 18.16
N LEU A 134 18.86 -4.76 17.45
CA LEU A 134 18.70 -4.28 16.07
C LEU A 134 18.73 -2.75 16.01
#